data_AF-A0A4V2ALG0-F1
#
_entry.id   AF-A0A4V2ALG0-F1
#
_cell.length_a   1.000
_cell.length_b   1.000
_cell.length_c   1.000
_cell.angle_alpha   90.00
_cell.angle_beta   90.00
_cell.angle_gamma   90.00
#
_symmetry.space_group_name_H-M   'P 1'
#
loop_
_entity.id
_entity.type
_entity.pdbx_description
1 polymer ?
#
loop_
_entity_poly.entity_id
_entity_poly.type
_entity_poly.pdbx_seq_one_letter_code
_entity_poly.pdbx_strand_id
1 'polypeptide(L)'
;MRITIYFLFILCLVCGSGFAQQGVHDTTSRKNDSMRNAALDRQSQELQRLKAAHEEDSLRKVQLQAELSSLKSTDNLKKAELLGELKTIRSGDSLRRISQRRQVDSLKRFVKGFPVKPFFDTLFVIYSKQGSFTA
;
A
#
# COMPACT_ATOMS: atom_id res chain seq x y z
N MET A 1 8.79 38.23 -62.97
CA MET A 1 9.35 37.52 -61.79
C MET A 1 9.09 38.18 -60.44
N ARG A 2 8.93 39.52 -60.32
CA ARG A 2 8.69 40.16 -59.00
C ARG A 2 7.27 39.90 -58.44
N ILE A 3 6.24 39.94 -59.28
CA ILE A 3 4.84 39.70 -58.89
C ILE A 3 4.57 38.24 -58.45
N THR A 4 5.22 37.27 -59.10
CA THR A 4 5.12 35.84 -58.73
C THR A 4 5.75 35.54 -57.37
N ILE A 5 6.77 36.31 -56.96
CA ILE A 5 7.41 36.19 -55.65
C ILE A 5 6.50 36.74 -54.55
N TYR A 6 5.84 37.89 -54.77
CA TYR A 6 4.87 38.42 -53.82
C TYR A 6 3.64 37.52 -53.65
N PHE A 7 3.18 36.89 -54.73
CA PHE A 7 2.08 35.92 -54.68
C PHE A 7 2.45 34.66 -53.87
N LEU A 8 3.68 34.15 -54.04
CA LEU A 8 4.22 33.05 -53.24
C LEU A 8 4.36 33.42 -51.75
N PHE A 9 4.75 34.66 -51.46
CA PHE A 9 4.91 35.15 -50.09
C PHE A 9 3.57 35.31 -49.37
N ILE A 10 2.53 35.79 -50.07
CA ILE A 10 1.16 35.91 -49.54
C ILE A 10 0.53 34.52 -49.32
N LEU A 11 0.76 33.57 -50.22
CA LEU A 11 0.29 32.18 -50.08
C LEU A 11 0.90 31.49 -48.84
N CYS A 12 2.17 31.76 -48.54
CA CYS A 12 2.87 31.20 -47.37
C CYS A 12 2.35 31.80 -46.04
N LEU A 13 1.88 33.05 -46.07
CA LEU A 13 1.38 33.75 -44.88
C LEU A 13 -0.04 33.32 -44.47
N VAL A 14 -0.86 32.84 -45.42
CA VAL A 14 -2.23 32.34 -45.15
C VAL A 14 -2.22 30.89 -44.61
N CYS A 15 -1.17 30.11 -44.85
CA CYS A 15 -1.05 28.74 -44.33
C CYS A 15 -0.60 28.65 -42.85
N GLY A 16 -0.16 29.76 -42.24
CA GLY A 16 0.39 29.76 -40.87
C GLY A 16 -0.65 29.77 -39.74
N SER A 17 -1.90 30.10 -40.01
CA SER A 17 -2.96 30.22 -38.99
C SER A 17 -3.94 29.04 -39.08
N GLY A 18 -3.43 27.83 -38.84
CA GLY A 18 -4.21 26.62 -39.05
C GLY A 18 -3.98 25.47 -38.08
N PHE A 19 -3.24 25.62 -36.97
CA PHE A 19 -3.18 24.57 -35.92
C PHE A 19 -2.88 25.17 -34.54
N ALA A 20 -3.89 25.75 -33.90
CA ALA A 20 -3.82 26.13 -32.50
C ALA A 20 -5.20 25.97 -31.83
N GLN A 21 -5.49 24.75 -31.37
CA GLN A 21 -6.32 24.36 -30.21
C GLN A 21 -6.56 22.83 -30.30
N GLN A 22 -5.85 22.02 -29.52
CA GLN A 22 -6.13 21.63 -28.13
C GLN A 22 -7.28 20.63 -27.96
N GLY A 23 -6.90 19.44 -27.47
CA GLY A 23 -7.71 18.66 -26.54
C GLY A 23 -8.32 17.38 -27.08
N VAL A 24 -7.49 16.36 -27.35
CA VAL A 24 -7.96 14.98 -27.13
C VAL A 24 -8.17 14.87 -25.62
N HIS A 25 -9.40 15.09 -25.19
CA HIS A 25 -9.78 14.98 -23.79
C HIS A 25 -9.95 13.49 -23.49
N ASP A 26 -8.86 12.83 -23.08
CA ASP A 26 -8.84 11.44 -22.62
C ASP A 26 -9.68 11.28 -21.33
N THR A 27 -11.00 11.27 -21.47
CA THR A 27 -11.95 11.04 -20.38
C THR A 27 -11.85 9.62 -19.82
N THR A 28 -11.37 8.67 -20.62
CA THR A 28 -11.13 7.28 -20.20
C THR A 28 -9.99 7.16 -19.19
N SER A 29 -8.93 7.96 -19.32
CA SER A 29 -7.81 7.97 -18.36
C SER A 29 -8.25 8.54 -17.00
N ARG A 30 -8.94 9.69 -17.02
CA ARG A 30 -9.36 10.40 -15.80
C ARG A 30 -10.38 9.61 -14.95
N LYS A 31 -11.26 8.82 -15.58
CA LYS A 31 -12.21 7.94 -14.88
C LYS A 31 -11.52 6.70 -14.27
N ASN A 32 -10.43 6.22 -14.86
CA ASN A 32 -9.68 5.08 -14.31
C ASN A 32 -8.89 5.49 -13.07
N ASP A 33 -8.32 6.70 -13.07
CA ASP A 33 -7.56 7.24 -11.94
C ASP A 33 -8.43 7.37 -10.68
N SER A 34 -9.69 7.80 -10.82
CA SER A 34 -10.62 7.92 -9.69
C SER A 34 -11.01 6.56 -9.10
N MET A 35 -11.22 5.52 -9.93
CA MET A 35 -11.51 4.17 -9.45
C MET A 35 -10.31 3.51 -8.76
N ARG A 36 -9.09 3.72 -9.28
CA ARG A 36 -7.85 3.20 -8.66
C ARG A 36 -7.57 3.89 -7.33
N ASN A 37 -7.74 5.20 -7.25
CA ASN A 37 -7.59 5.95 -6.01
C ASN A 37 -8.61 5.50 -4.96
N ALA A 38 -9.88 5.32 -5.34
CA ALA A 38 -10.90 4.81 -4.43
C ALA A 38 -10.57 3.40 -3.90
N ALA A 39 -9.97 2.52 -4.70
CA ALA A 39 -9.52 1.21 -4.25
C ALA A 39 -8.35 1.29 -3.27
N LEU A 40 -7.38 2.18 -3.54
CA LEU A 40 -6.25 2.44 -2.63
C LEU A 40 -6.72 3.03 -1.30
N ASP A 41 -7.66 3.96 -1.32
CA ASP A 41 -8.22 4.57 -0.12
C ASP A 41 -8.92 3.53 0.76
N ARG A 42 -9.73 2.64 0.15
CA ARG A 42 -10.36 1.53 0.88
C ARG A 42 -9.32 0.59 1.48
N GLN A 43 -8.27 0.26 0.73
CA GLN A 43 -7.20 -0.61 1.24
C GLN A 43 -6.43 0.07 2.38
N SER A 44 -6.19 1.38 2.29
CA SER A 44 -5.54 2.17 3.34
C SER A 44 -6.41 2.20 4.62
N GLN A 45 -7.71 2.45 4.48
CA GLN A 45 -8.67 2.42 5.59
C GLN A 45 -8.72 1.04 6.26
N GLU A 46 -8.75 -0.03 5.47
CA GLU A 46 -8.73 -1.39 6.00
C GLU A 46 -7.43 -1.69 6.76
N LEU A 47 -6.28 -1.28 6.21
CA LEU A 47 -5.00 -1.41 6.92
C LEU A 47 -4.98 -0.63 8.23
N GLN A 48 -5.58 0.56 8.28
CA GLN A 48 -5.71 1.34 9.51
C GLN A 48 -6.58 0.63 10.54
N ARG A 49 -7.73 0.06 10.13
CA ARG A 49 -8.60 -0.72 11.02
C ARG A 49 -7.88 -1.95 11.60
N LEU A 50 -7.17 -2.69 10.75
CA LEU A 50 -6.38 -3.85 11.18
C LEU A 50 -5.26 -3.46 12.14
N LYS A 51 -4.62 -2.31 11.94
CA LYS A 51 -3.61 -1.78 12.86
C LYS A 51 -4.22 -1.40 14.21
N ALA A 52 -5.35 -0.70 14.21
CA ALA A 52 -6.04 -0.32 15.45
C ALA A 52 -6.44 -1.56 16.26
N ALA A 53 -7.03 -2.58 15.62
CA ALA A 53 -7.36 -3.84 16.27
C ALA A 53 -6.12 -4.55 16.85
N HIS A 54 -5.00 -4.53 16.12
CA HIS A 54 -3.74 -5.09 16.60
C HIS A 54 -3.15 -4.34 17.81
N GLU A 55 -3.27 -3.02 17.84
CA GLU A 55 -2.84 -2.19 18.96
C GLU A 55 -3.70 -2.47 20.20
N GLU A 56 -5.01 -2.62 20.03
CA GLU A 56 -5.94 -3.02 21.08
C GLU A 56 -5.58 -4.41 21.65
N ASP A 57 -5.36 -5.41 20.79
CA ASP A 57 -4.92 -6.75 21.20
C ASP A 57 -3.60 -6.71 21.97
N SER A 58 -2.67 -5.85 21.54
CA SER A 58 -1.37 -5.69 22.18
C SER A 58 -1.51 -5.06 23.56
N LEU A 59 -2.38 -4.06 23.72
CA LEU A 59 -2.69 -3.45 25.01
C LEU A 59 -3.39 -4.45 25.94
N ARG A 60 -4.39 -5.18 25.42
CA ARG A 60 -5.11 -6.20 26.19
C ARG A 60 -4.16 -7.28 26.69
N LYS A 61 -3.23 -7.73 25.86
CA LYS A 61 -2.18 -8.68 26.25
C LYS A 61 -1.33 -8.17 27.41
N VAL A 62 -0.92 -6.89 27.39
CA VAL A 62 -0.15 -6.28 28.48
C VAL A 62 -0.98 -6.23 29.77
N GLN A 63 -2.26 -5.86 29.68
CA GLN A 63 -3.17 -5.86 30.82
C GLN A 63 -3.33 -7.26 31.43
N LEU A 64 -3.58 -8.29 30.61
CA LEU A 64 -3.70 -9.67 31.06
C LEU A 64 -2.41 -10.17 31.74
N GLN A 65 -1.25 -9.77 31.23
CA GLN A 65 0.04 -10.11 31.84
C GLN A 65 0.22 -9.41 33.19
N ALA A 66 -0.18 -8.15 33.32
CA ALA A 66 -0.15 -7.42 34.57
C ALA A 66 -1.11 -8.04 35.60
N GLU A 67 -2.33 -8.37 35.20
CA GLU A 67 -3.32 -9.01 36.06
C GLU A 67 -2.82 -10.38 36.56
N LEU A 68 -2.27 -11.21 35.67
CA LEU A 68 -1.62 -12.47 36.02
C LEU A 68 -0.46 -12.30 37.01
N SER A 69 0.31 -11.22 36.92
CA SER A 69 1.40 -10.94 37.86
C SER A 69 0.93 -10.48 39.24
N SER A 70 -0.25 -9.86 39.31
CA SER A 70 -0.87 -9.36 40.55
C SER A 70 -1.66 -10.43 41.31
N LEU A 71 -2.03 -11.52 40.64
CA LEU A 71 -2.83 -12.61 41.21
C LEU A 71 -2.06 -13.41 42.27
N LYS A 72 -2.73 -13.68 43.39
CA LYS A 72 -2.22 -14.55 44.46
C LYS A 72 -2.47 -16.02 44.11
N SER A 73 -1.64 -16.93 44.64
CA SER A 73 -1.72 -18.38 44.34
C SER A 73 -3.06 -19.06 44.69
N THR A 74 -3.93 -18.43 45.46
CA THR A 74 -5.27 -18.95 45.80
C THR A 74 -6.30 -18.77 44.68
N ASP A 75 -6.07 -17.87 43.72
CA ASP A 75 -7.02 -17.53 42.66
C ASP A 75 -6.82 -18.38 41.38
N ASN A 76 -6.80 -19.71 41.53
CA ASN A 76 -6.51 -20.64 40.43
C ASN A 76 -7.52 -20.57 39.27
N LEU A 77 -8.81 -20.32 39.55
CA LEU A 77 -9.84 -20.20 38.52
C LEU A 77 -9.63 -18.97 37.64
N LYS A 78 -9.44 -17.79 38.25
CA LYS A 78 -9.15 -16.54 37.52
C LYS A 78 -7.86 -16.64 36.72
N LYS A 79 -6.83 -17.28 37.29
CA LYS A 79 -5.57 -17.53 36.58
C LYS A 79 -5.78 -18.37 35.31
N ALA A 80 -6.60 -19.42 35.40
CA ALA A 80 -6.90 -20.27 34.24
C ALA A 80 -7.66 -19.50 33.14
N GLU A 81 -8.60 -18.64 33.53
CA GLU A 81 -9.36 -17.77 32.62
C GLU A 81 -8.45 -16.79 31.86
N LEU A 82 -7.62 -16.03 32.57
CA LEU A 82 -6.70 -15.06 31.96
C LEU A 82 -5.65 -15.73 31.06
N LEU A 83 -5.16 -16.92 31.45
CA LEU A 83 -4.27 -17.72 30.61
C LEU A 83 -4.98 -18.22 29.34
N GLY A 84 -6.27 -18.56 29.45
CA GLY A 84 -7.11 -18.92 28.31
C GLY A 84 -7.23 -17.77 27.32
N GLU A 85 -7.58 -16.57 27.79
CA GLU A 85 -7.69 -15.37 26.96
C GLU A 85 -6.35 -15.03 26.28
N LEU A 86 -5.25 -15.05 27.05
CA LEU A 86 -3.91 -14.80 26.53
C LEU A 86 -3.49 -15.84 25.47
N LYS A 87 -3.89 -17.11 25.64
CA LYS A 87 -3.63 -18.17 24.67
C LYS A 87 -4.41 -17.93 23.37
N THR A 88 -5.65 -17.46 23.45
CA THR A 88 -6.47 -17.12 22.28
C THR A 88 -5.80 -16.02 21.45
N ILE A 89 -5.39 -14.91 22.10
CA ILE A 89 -4.68 -13.81 21.43
C ILE A 89 -3.39 -14.31 20.77
N ARG A 90 -2.56 -15.06 21.51
CA ARG A 90 -1.29 -15.61 20.99
C ARG A 90 -1.49 -16.56 19.81
N SER A 91 -2.56 -17.34 19.81
CA SER A 91 -2.86 -18.29 18.73
C SER A 91 -3.28 -17.55 17.47
N GLY A 92 -4.14 -16.53 17.59
CA GLY A 92 -4.52 -15.64 16.49
C GLY A 92 -3.29 -14.95 15.86
N ASP A 93 -2.42 -14.39 16.71
CA ASP A 93 -1.14 -13.80 16.30
C ASP A 93 -0.25 -14.78 15.53
N SER A 94 -0.16 -16.03 15.98
CA SER A 94 0.64 -17.06 15.33
C SER A 94 0.12 -17.38 13.94
N LEU A 95 -1.19 -17.56 13.79
CA LEU A 95 -1.84 -17.82 12.50
C LEU A 95 -1.65 -16.64 11.54
N ARG A 96 -1.81 -15.40 12.01
CA ARG A 96 -1.51 -14.18 11.23
C ARG A 96 -0.05 -14.15 10.78
N ARG A 97 0.88 -14.46 11.71
CA ARG A 97 2.30 -14.82 11.54
C ARG A 97 2.55 -15.62 10.25
N ILE A 98 1.95 -16.80 10.26
CA ILE A 98 2.12 -17.83 9.24
C ILE A 98 1.52 -17.38 7.91
N SER A 99 0.33 -16.77 7.92
CA SER A 99 -0.33 -16.26 6.72
C SER A 99 0.50 -15.19 6.02
N GLN A 100 1.00 -14.21 6.77
CA GLN A 100 1.88 -13.15 6.24
C GLN A 100 3.15 -13.72 5.64
N ARG A 101 3.79 -14.68 6.31
CA ARG A 101 4.98 -15.37 5.79
C ARG A 101 4.67 -16.08 4.46
N ARG A 102 3.57 -16.85 4.38
CA ARG A 102 3.16 -17.54 3.14
C ARG A 102 2.91 -16.56 2.00
N GLN A 103 2.33 -15.40 2.27
CA GLN A 103 2.14 -14.35 1.26
C GLN A 103 3.47 -13.82 0.75
N VAL A 104 4.41 -13.51 1.64
CA VAL A 104 5.76 -13.05 1.27
C VAL A 104 6.50 -14.10 0.45
N ASP A 105 6.47 -15.37 0.88
CA ASP A 105 7.14 -16.47 0.17
C ASP A 105 6.52 -16.71 -1.21
N SER A 106 5.21 -16.50 -1.34
CA SER A 106 4.53 -16.52 -2.64
C SER A 106 4.97 -15.37 -3.54
N LEU A 107 5.14 -14.16 -3.00
CA LEU A 107 5.63 -13.01 -3.77
C LEU A 107 7.08 -13.18 -4.23
N LYS A 108 7.95 -13.73 -3.38
CA LYS A 108 9.37 -13.98 -3.70
C LYS A 108 9.57 -14.83 -4.96
N ARG A 109 8.63 -15.72 -5.28
CA ARG A 109 8.69 -16.57 -6.47
C ARG A 109 8.56 -15.80 -7.79
N PHE A 110 7.93 -14.63 -7.76
CA PHE A 110 7.57 -13.90 -8.97
C PHE A 110 8.12 -12.47 -9.02
N VAL A 111 8.53 -11.91 -7.88
CA VAL A 111 8.91 -10.50 -7.74
C VAL A 111 10.37 -10.39 -7.33
N LYS A 112 11.13 -9.57 -8.04
CA LYS A 112 12.49 -9.19 -7.64
C LYS A 112 12.43 -8.29 -6.40
N GLY A 113 13.13 -8.69 -5.35
CA GLY A 113 13.20 -7.92 -4.12
C GLY A 113 14.14 -6.71 -4.22
N PHE A 114 13.81 -5.64 -3.51
CA PHE A 114 14.61 -4.42 -3.41
C PHE A 114 15.27 -4.32 -2.03
N PRO A 115 16.62 -4.37 -1.93
CA PRO A 115 17.31 -4.29 -0.66
C PRO A 115 17.33 -2.86 -0.10
N VAL A 116 17.07 -2.71 1.19
CA VAL A 116 17.18 -1.43 1.92
C VAL A 116 18.54 -1.37 2.60
N LYS A 117 19.43 -0.50 2.11
CA LYS A 117 20.85 -0.41 2.51
C LYS A 117 21.28 0.99 3.01
N PRO A 118 20.91 1.39 4.24
CA PRO A 118 21.29 2.71 4.77
C PRO A 118 22.77 2.83 5.21
N PHE A 119 23.44 1.73 5.56
CA PHE A 119 24.81 1.73 6.10
C PHE A 119 25.73 0.70 5.43
N PHE A 120 25.68 0.59 4.10
CA PHE A 120 26.43 -0.40 3.30
C PHE A 120 26.06 -1.88 3.51
N ASP A 121 25.23 -2.19 4.52
CA ASP A 121 24.61 -3.52 4.72
C ASP A 121 23.10 -3.50 4.45
N THR A 122 22.53 -4.66 4.13
CA THR A 122 21.11 -4.85 3.83
C THR A 122 20.34 -5.21 5.10
N LEU A 123 19.51 -4.29 5.59
CA LEU A 123 18.67 -4.56 6.76
C LEU A 123 17.51 -5.51 6.44
N PHE A 124 16.87 -5.27 5.29
CA PHE A 124 15.76 -6.09 4.80
C PHE A 124 15.56 -5.89 3.30
N VAL A 125 14.82 -6.82 2.69
CA VAL A 125 14.46 -6.79 1.27
C VAL A 125 12.95 -6.65 1.14
N ILE A 126 12.52 -5.63 0.38
CA ILE A 126 11.11 -5.35 0.11
C ILE A 126 10.68 -6.12 -1.13
N TYR A 127 9.60 -6.88 -1.00
CA TYR A 127 8.91 -7.54 -2.13
C TYR A 127 7.54 -6.89 -2.28
N SER A 128 7.36 -6.13 -3.34
CA SER A 128 6.11 -5.41 -3.62
C SER A 128 5.51 -5.92 -4.92
N LYS A 129 4.20 -6.19 -4.91
CA LYS A 129 3.42 -6.54 -6.12
C LYS A 129 3.24 -5.27 -6.97
N GLN A 130 4.32 -4.68 -7.45
CA GLN A 130 4.25 -3.52 -8.33
C GLN A 130 3.96 -4.01 -9.75
N GLY A 131 2.78 -3.67 -10.27
CA GLY A 131 2.61 -3.51 -11.71
C GLY A 131 3.43 -2.30 -12.16
N SER A 132 3.94 -2.34 -13.39
CA SER A 132 4.83 -1.33 -14.01
C SER A 132 4.52 0.10 -13.55
N PHE A 133 5.35 0.66 -12.66
CA PHE A 133 5.44 2.11 -12.47
C PHE A 133 6.38 2.66 -13.54
N THR A 134 6.03 2.47 -14.80
CA THR A 134 6.58 3.26 -15.90
C THR A 134 5.72 4.51 -15.97
N ALA A 135 6.26 5.61 -15.46
CA ALA A 135 5.77 6.96 -15.69
C ALA A 135 5.93 7.33 -17.17
#